data_AF-A0A948D034-F1
#
_entry.id   AF-A0A948D034-F1
#
_cell.length_a   1.000
_cell.length_b   1.000
_cell.length_c   1.000
_cell.angle_alpha   90.00
_cell.angle_beta   90.00
_cell.angle_gamma   90.00
#
_symmetry.space_group_name_H-M   'P 1'
#
loop_
_entity.id
_entity.type
_entity.pdbx_description
1 polymer ?
#
loop_
_entity_poly.entity_id
_entity_poly.type
_entity_poly.pdbx_seq_one_letter_code
_entity_poly.pdbx_strand_id
1 'polypeptide(L)' 'MKLIKRAKEILDIEADAIKDLKKRIDNNFKRAVNLILSTKGRVVISGMGKTGIIAQKFSATLSSTGTPSLFLHSAEAIHG' A
#
# COMPACT_ATOMS: atom_id res chain seq x y z
N MET A 1 -15.83 21.66 23.52
CA MET A 1 -14.81 20.71 24.02
C MET A 1 -14.65 19.42 23.18
N LYS A 2 -15.10 19.35 21.91
CA LYS A 2 -15.22 18.05 21.19
C LYS A 2 -14.31 17.83 19.97
N LEU A 3 -13.77 18.86 19.31
CA LEU A 3 -12.99 18.66 18.06
C LEU A 3 -11.52 18.27 18.30
N ILE A 4 -10.80 18.99 19.18
CA ILE A 4 -9.38 18.69 19.47
C ILE A 4 -9.24 17.29 20.09
N LYS A 5 -10.13 16.94 21.03
CA LYS A 5 -10.15 15.60 21.63
C LYS A 5 -10.39 14.52 20.55
N ARG A 6 -11.37 14.73 19.66
CA ARG A 6 -11.66 13.80 18.57
C ARG A 6 -10.50 13.65 17.59
N ALA A 7 -9.81 14.74 17.25
CA ALA A 7 -8.64 14.69 16.37
C ALA A 7 -7.52 13.85 16.98
N LYS A 8 -7.24 14.02 18.29
CA LYS A 8 -6.27 13.18 19.02
C LYS A 8 -6.68 11.71 19.02
N GLU A 9 -7.95 11.41 19.32
CA GLU A 9 -8.47 10.04 19.29
C GLU A 9 -8.33 9.38 17.91
N ILE A 10 -8.52 10.11 16.81
CA ILE A 10 -8.33 9.57 15.45
C ILE A 10 -6.86 9.21 15.23
N LEU A 11 -5.93 10.07 15.62
CA LEU A 11 -4.49 9.79 15.51
C LEU A 11 -4.08 8.60 16.38
N ASP A 12 -4.65 8.45 17.58
CA ASP A 12 -4.40 7.30 18.44
C ASP A 12 -4.88 6.00 17.78
N ILE A 13 -6.08 6.00 17.19
CA ILE A 13 -6.63 4.84 16.46
C ILE A 13 -5.73 4.45 15.27
N GLU A 14 -5.25 5.44 14.49
CA GLU A 14 -4.36 5.17 13.37
C GLU A 14 -2.99 4.64 13.84
N ALA A 15 -2.44 5.20 14.92
CA ALA A 15 -1.18 4.74 15.50
C ALA A 15 -1.28 3.30 16.00
N ASP A 16 -2.38 2.94 16.66
CA ASP A 16 -2.61 1.57 17.14
C ASP A 16 -2.80 0.59 15.97
N ALA A 17 -3.51 0.99 14.91
CA ALA A 17 -3.60 0.18 13.70
C ALA A 17 -2.21 -0.09 13.06
N ILE A 18 -1.31 0.91 13.06
CA ILE A 18 0.07 0.73 12.59
C ILE A 18 0.86 -0.21 13.51
N LYS A 19 0.72 -0.09 14.85
CA LYS A 19 1.38 -0.99 15.80
C LYS A 19 0.96 -2.44 15.57
N ASP A 20 -0.32 -2.68 15.29
CA ASP A 20 -0.85 -4.01 15.04
C ASP A 20 -0.31 -4.66 13.76
N LEU A 21 0.16 -3.88 12.78
CA LEU A 21 0.78 -4.42 11.57
C LEU A 21 2.03 -5.26 11.86
N LYS A 22 2.73 -5.04 12.99
CA LYS A 22 3.89 -5.86 13.39
C LYS A 22 3.54 -7.34 13.47
N LYS A 23 2.32 -7.66 13.89
CA LYS A 23 1.81 -9.05 14.00
C LYS A 23 1.64 -9.73 12.63
N ARG A 24 1.57 -8.95 11.55
CA ARG A 24 1.43 -9.42 10.16
C ARG A 24 2.77 -9.59 9.43
N ILE A 25 3.89 -9.25 10.08
CA ILE A 25 5.23 -9.45 9.53
C ILE A 25 5.67 -10.88 9.82
N ASP A 26 5.22 -11.80 8.96
CA ASP A 26 5.45 -13.23 9.05
C ASP A 26 6.13 -13.78 7.78
N ASN A 27 6.10 -15.10 7.60
CA ASN A 27 6.66 -15.74 6.41
C ASN A 27 5.94 -15.36 5.10
N ASN A 28 4.65 -14.99 5.15
CA ASN A 28 3.93 -14.51 3.97
C ASN A 28 4.43 -13.12 3.56
N PHE A 29 4.71 -12.24 4.52
CA PHE A 29 5.36 -10.95 4.24
C PHE A 29 6.71 -11.16 3.55
N LYS A 30 7.58 -12.02 4.11
CA LYS A 30 8.88 -12.35 3.51
C LYS A 30 8.73 -12.90 2.09
N ARG A 31 7.77 -13.80 1.87
CA ARG A 31 7.49 -14.37 0.55
C ARG A 31 7.07 -13.30 -0.46
N ALA A 32 6.17 -12.40 -0.07
CA ALA A 32 5.70 -11.31 -0.95
C ALA A 32 6.86 -10.39 -1.37
N VAL A 33 7.73 -10.02 -0.43
CA VAL A 33 8.93 -9.20 -0.72
C VAL A 33 9.85 -9.94 -1.70
N ASN A 34 10.14 -11.22 -1.47
CA ASN A 34 11.00 -12.00 -2.36
C ASN A 34 10.41 -12.11 -3.78
N LEU A 35 9.09 -12.28 -3.92
CA LEU A 35 8.43 -12.31 -5.22
C LEU A 35 8.63 -10.99 -5.98
N ILE A 36 8.41 -9.87 -5.29
CA ILE A 36 8.63 -8.53 -5.87
C ILE A 36 10.09 -8.37 -6.32
N LEU A 37 11.06 -8.67 -5.45
CA LEU A 37 12.49 -8.51 -5.76
C LEU A 37 12.98 -9.45 -6.88
N SER A 38 12.34 -10.61 -7.06
CA SER A 38 12.67 -11.55 -8.13
C SER A 38 12.05 -11.20 -9.50
N THR A 39 11.23 -10.15 -9.56
CA THR A 39 10.51 -9.76 -10.78
C THR A 39 11.48 -9.20 -11.82
N LYS A 40 11.50 -9.81 -13.02
CA LYS A 40 12.30 -9.34 -14.17
C LYS A 40 11.61 -8.25 -14.99
N GLY A 41 10.30 -8.09 -14.81
CA GLY A 41 9.47 -7.11 -15.51
C GLY A 41 9.14 -5.91 -14.62
N ARG A 42 7.85 -5.56 -14.55
CA ARG A 42 7.33 -4.51 -13.69
C ARG A 42 6.33 -5.09 -12.70
N VAL A 43 6.29 -4.54 -11.50
CA VAL A 43 5.21 -4.78 -10.55
C VAL A 43 4.00 -3.96 -10.98
N VAL A 44 2.89 -4.61 -11.28
CA VAL A 44 1.62 -3.93 -11.58
C VAL A 44 0.79 -3.88 -10.31
N ILE A 45 0.39 -2.69 -9.89
CA ILE A 45 -0.45 -2.48 -8.71
C ILE A 45 -1.79 -1.93 -9.20
N SER A 46 -2.90 -2.51 -8.73
CA SER A 46 -4.25 -2.06 -9.06
C SER A 46 -5.05 -1.79 -7.79
N GLY A 47 -6.05 -0.92 -7.91
CA GLY A 47 -7.00 -0.62 -6.85
C GLY A 47 -8.04 0.41 -7.30
N MET A 48 -9.10 0.54 -6.51
CA MET A 48 -10.20 1.49 -6.75
C MET A 48 -10.44 2.38 -5.52
N GLY A 49 -10.93 3.60 -5.75
CA GLY A 49 -11.21 4.56 -4.69
C GLY A 49 -9.98 4.84 -3.81
N LYS A 50 -10.14 4.82 -2.49
CA LYS A 50 -9.03 5.07 -1.54
C LYS A 50 -7.86 4.11 -1.73
N THR A 51 -8.14 2.84 -2.03
CA THR A 51 -7.08 1.84 -2.29
C THR A 51 -6.32 2.14 -3.57
N GLY A 52 -6.96 2.73 -4.58
CA GLY A 52 -6.31 3.20 -5.80
C GLY A 52 -5.32 4.33 -5.52
N ILE A 53 -5.67 5.28 -4.65
CA ILE A 53 -4.76 6.37 -4.24
C ILE A 53 -3.50 5.80 -3.55
N ILE A 54 -3.68 4.86 -2.62
CA ILE A 54 -2.56 4.19 -1.94
C ILE A 54 -1.73 3.35 -2.92
N ALA A 55 -2.37 2.62 -3.83
CA ALA A 55 -1.71 1.83 -4.87
C ALA A 55 -0.84 2.70 -5.78
N GLN A 56 -1.34 3.87 -6.18
CA GLN A 56 -0.60 4.83 -6.99
C GLN A 56 0.66 5.34 -6.26
N LYS A 57 0.53 5.74 -4.99
CA LYS A 57 1.67 6.14 -4.14
C LYS A 57 2.66 4.98 -4.01
N PHE A 58 2.17 3.77 -3.74
CA PHE A 58 3.02 2.59 -3.57
C PHE A 58 3.83 2.30 -4.84
N SER A 59 3.19 2.34 -6.01
CA SER A 59 3.86 2.21 -7.31
C SER A 59 4.94 3.27 -7.51
N ALA A 60 4.64 4.53 -7.22
CA ALA A 60 5.63 5.60 -7.34
C ALA A 60 6.84 5.38 -6.42
N THR A 61 6.61 4.84 -5.22
CA THR A 61 7.67 4.53 -4.24
C THR A 61 8.55 3.37 -4.70
N LEU A 62 7.95 2.30 -5.21
CA LEU A 62 8.71 1.17 -5.76
C LEU A 62 9.60 1.65 -6.92
N SER A 63 9.03 2.41 -7.87
CA SER A 63 9.77 2.92 -9.02
C SER A 63 10.92 3.85 -8.62
N SER A 64 10.74 4.71 -7.60
CA SER A 64 11.80 5.61 -7.13
C SER A 64 12.88 4.91 -6.30
N THR A 65 12.62 3.69 -5.82
CA THR A 65 13.57 2.87 -5.03
C THR A 65 14.17 1.72 -5.85
N GLY A 66 14.05 1.78 -7.17
CA GLY A 66 14.72 0.85 -8.08
C GLY A 66 13.93 -0.43 -8.38
N THR A 67 12.68 -0.54 -7.96
CA THR A 67 11.76 -1.63 -8.35
C THR A 67 10.78 -1.11 -9.42
N PRO A 68 10.95 -1.44 -10.70
CA PRO A 68 10.06 -0.94 -11.76
C PRO A 68 8.59 -1.28 -11.48
N SER A 69 7.72 -0.28 -11.42
CA SER A 69 6.32 -0.44 -11.06
C SER A 69 5.38 0.48 -11.85
N LEU A 70 4.14 0.04 -12.08
CA LEU A 70 3.06 0.84 -12.67
C LEU A 70 1.73 0.65 -11.91
N PHE A 71 0.93 1.71 -11.86
CA PHE A 71 -0.43 1.66 -11.35
C PHE A 71 -1.41 1.49 -12.52
N LEU A 72 -2.37 0.58 -12.38
CA LEU A 72 -3.47 0.35 -13.33
C LEU A 72 -4.80 0.46 -12.58
N HIS A 73 -5.64 1.44 -12.92
CA HIS A 73 -6.94 1.59 -12.28
C HIS A 73 -7.83 0.38 -12.63
N SER A 74 -8.52 -0.22 -11.65
CA SER A 74 -9.17 -1.53 -11.89
C SER A 74 -10.30 -1.47 -12.93
N ALA A 75 -10.95 -0.32 -13.12
CA ALA A 75 -11.93 -0.14 -14.19
C ALA A 75 -11.30 -0.07 -15.60
N GLU A 76 -10.09 0.48 -15.70
CA GLU A 76 -9.33 0.57 -16.96
C GLU A 76 -8.79 -0.80 -17.36
N ALA A 77 -8.40 -1.63 -16.38
CA ALA A 77 -7.91 -2.99 -16.59
C ALA A 77 -8.88 -3.92 -17.34
N ILE A 78 -10.17 -3.60 -17.35
CA ILE A 78 -11.21 -4.40 -18.02
C ILE A 78 -11.32 -4.07 -19.52
N HIS A 79 -10.85 -2.89 -19.93
CA HIS A 79 -11.08 -2.37 -21.29
C HIS A 79 -9.88 -2.51 -22.24
N GLY A 80 -8.81 -3.19 -21.81
CA GLY A 80 -7.61 -3.42 -22.63
C GLY A 80 -6.70 -2.21 -22.65
#